data_AF-A0A1G0FUL2-F1
#
_entry.id   AF-A0A1G0FUL2-F1
#
_cell.length_a   1.000
_cell.length_b   1.000
_cell.length_c   1.000
_cell.angle_alpha   90.00
_cell.angle_beta   90.00
_cell.angle_gamma   90.00
#
_symmetry.space_group_name_H-M   'P 1'
#
loop_
_entity.id
_entity.type
_entity.pdbx_description
1 polymer ?
#
loop_
_entity_poly.entity_id
_entity_poly.type
_entity_poly.pdbx_seq_one_letter_code
_entity_poly.pdbx_strand_id
1 'polypeptide(L)'
;MAILAMNKVMKNRNYIPLSTIIAITYWLADALIEWHSHEGHTFTLIPSDIYELCLKILIFLLLVGFGIYTNYFTKMFIAQEEEKKKVYKNTANEAKKILKEFLHDVHYFESEAERIGGFDGKTMQHLEDALRKTEVKVDNLINAGDLTMENIRLPPKN
;
A
#
# COMPACT_ATOMS: atom_id res chain seq x y z
N MET A 1 -0.88 -12.63 -13.53
CA MET A 1 -2.24 -12.04 -13.55
C MET A 1 -3.01 -12.25 -12.24
N ALA A 2 -2.96 -13.44 -11.62
CA ALA A 2 -3.68 -13.74 -10.36
C ALA A 2 -3.32 -12.81 -9.18
N ILE A 3 -2.03 -12.48 -8.99
CA ILE A 3 -1.56 -11.63 -7.87
C ILE A 3 -2.12 -10.19 -7.98
N LEU A 4 -2.21 -9.64 -9.19
CA LEU A 4 -2.76 -8.30 -9.43
C LEU A 4 -4.28 -8.25 -9.19
N ALA A 5 -5.00 -9.31 -9.54
CA ALA A 5 -6.43 -9.43 -9.26
C ALA A 5 -6.70 -9.54 -7.75
N MET A 6 -5.89 -10.31 -7.03
CA MET A 6 -6.01 -10.51 -5.59
C MET A 6 -5.76 -9.21 -4.81
N ASN A 7 -4.75 -8.42 -5.20
CA ASN A 7 -4.51 -7.09 -4.60
C ASN A 7 -5.66 -6.10 -4.86
N LYS A 8 -6.28 -6.14 -6.04
CA LYS A 8 -7.45 -5.29 -6.35
C LYS A 8 -8.66 -5.67 -5.51
N VAL A 9 -8.86 -6.97 -5.23
CA VAL A 9 -9.95 -7.45 -4.38
C VAL A 9 -9.74 -7.05 -2.91
N MET A 10 -8.50 -7.13 -2.39
CA MET A 10 -8.21 -6.73 -1.01
C MET A 10 -8.37 -5.23 -0.78
N LYS A 11 -8.02 -4.39 -1.77
CA LYS A 11 -8.13 -2.93 -1.69
C LYS A 11 -9.56 -2.41 -1.48
N ASN A 12 -10.56 -3.10 -2.02
CA ASN A 12 -11.96 -2.66 -2.00
C ASN A 12 -12.86 -3.52 -1.09
N ARG A 13 -12.31 -4.45 -0.32
CA ARG A 13 -13.11 -5.31 0.56
C ARG A 13 -13.56 -4.55 1.80
N ASN A 14 -14.87 -4.51 2.00
CA ASN A 14 -15.48 -4.09 3.25
C ASN A 14 -15.77 -5.33 4.09
N TYR A 15 -15.15 -5.43 5.27
CA TYR A 15 -15.31 -6.60 6.15
C TYR A 15 -16.53 -6.49 7.06
N ILE A 16 -17.16 -5.31 7.15
CA ILE A 16 -18.37 -5.08 7.93
C ILE A 16 -19.51 -6.03 7.52
N PRO A 17 -19.94 -6.13 6.24
CA PRO A 17 -21.04 -7.03 5.87
C PRO A 17 -20.72 -8.50 6.17
N LEU A 18 -19.47 -8.94 6.01
CA LEU A 18 -19.06 -10.29 6.35
C LEU A 18 -19.17 -10.54 7.86
N SER A 19 -18.71 -9.61 8.69
CA SER A 19 -18.83 -9.70 10.15
C SER A 19 -20.28 -9.71 10.62
N THR A 20 -21.16 -8.93 9.98
CA THR A 20 -22.59 -8.94 10.27
C THR A 20 -23.22 -10.29 9.94
N ILE A 21 -22.88 -10.89 8.79
CA ILE A 21 -23.35 -12.23 8.42
C ILE A 21 -22.89 -13.25 9.46
N ILE A 22 -21.61 -13.23 9.84
CA ILE A 22 -21.07 -14.14 10.87
C ILE A 22 -21.80 -13.96 12.20
N ALA A 23 -22.08 -12.72 12.61
CA ALA A 23 -22.79 -12.43 13.85
C ALA A 23 -24.25 -12.93 13.82
N ILE A 24 -24.95 -12.79 12.69
CA ILE A 24 -26.30 -13.32 12.51
C ILE A 24 -26.27 -14.86 12.49
N THR A 25 -25.31 -15.47 11.80
CA THR A 25 -25.16 -16.93 11.76
C THR A 25 -24.84 -17.49 13.13
N TYR A 26 -23.98 -16.82 13.91
CA TYR A 26 -23.72 -17.17 15.30
C TYR A 26 -25.01 -17.14 16.13
N TRP A 27 -25.80 -16.06 16.02
CA TRP A 27 -27.07 -15.93 16.75
C TRP A 27 -28.06 -17.04 16.40
N LEU A 28 -28.18 -17.39 15.12
CA LEU A 28 -29.06 -18.47 14.66
C LEU A 28 -28.57 -19.84 15.10
N ALA A 29 -27.26 -20.09 15.04
CA ALA A 29 -26.68 -21.36 15.47
C ALA A 29 -26.87 -21.58 16.98
N ASP A 30 -26.68 -20.53 17.77
CA ASP A 30 -26.87 -20.54 19.22
C ASP A 30 -28.33 -20.85 19.58
N ALA A 31 -29.30 -20.18 18.94
CA ALA A 31 -30.74 -20.48 19.10
C ALA A 31 -31.12 -21.90 18.66
N LEU A 32 -30.47 -22.45 17.63
CA LEU A 32 -30.69 -23.84 17.19
C LEU A 32 -30.14 -24.85 18.20
N ILE A 33 -28.97 -24.58 18.79
CA ILE A 33 -28.35 -25.43 19.81
C ILE A 33 -29.25 -25.48 21.04
N GLU A 34 -29.77 -24.34 21.50
CA GLU A 34 -30.66 -24.26 22.65
C GLU A 34 -31.97 -25.02 22.46
N TRP A 35 -32.57 -24.89 21.27
CA TRP A 35 -33.76 -25.65 20.90
C TRP A 35 -33.50 -27.15 20.89
N HIS A 36 -32.35 -27.58 20.38
CA HIS A 36 -32.01 -29.01 20.33
C HIS A 36 -31.64 -29.58 21.71
N SER A 37 -31.05 -28.76 22.60
CA SER A 37 -30.52 -29.20 23.89
C SER A 37 -31.56 -29.29 25.01
N HIS A 38 -32.69 -28.59 24.90
CA HIS A 38 -33.73 -28.59 25.94
C HIS A 38 -34.95 -29.40 25.53
N GLU A 39 -35.10 -30.59 26.12
CA GLU A 39 -36.29 -31.42 25.96
C GLU A 39 -37.54 -30.65 26.41
N GLY A 40 -38.42 -30.30 25.46
CA GLY A 40 -39.73 -29.70 25.74
C GLY A 40 -39.83 -28.17 25.63
N HIS A 41 -38.77 -27.46 25.22
CA HIS A 41 -38.86 -26.03 24.94
C HIS A 41 -39.23 -25.73 23.48
N THR A 42 -40.14 -24.77 23.32
CA THR A 42 -40.47 -24.19 22.01
C THR A 42 -39.27 -23.43 21.48
N PHE A 43 -39.09 -23.41 20.16
CA PHE A 43 -38.03 -22.63 19.52
C PHE A 43 -38.17 -21.15 19.92
N THR A 44 -37.17 -20.62 20.64
CA THR A 44 -37.13 -19.23 21.11
C THR A 44 -35.95 -18.53 20.46
N LEU A 45 -36.24 -17.56 19.59
CA LEU A 45 -35.20 -16.77 18.91
C LEU A 45 -34.58 -15.71 19.82
N ILE A 46 -35.35 -15.28 20.83
CA ILE A 46 -34.96 -14.31 21.83
C ILE A 46 -35.02 -15.04 23.17
N PRO A 47 -33.90 -15.19 23.89
CA PRO A 47 -33.93 -15.84 25.19
C PRO A 47 -34.77 -15.04 26.18
N SER A 48 -35.49 -15.77 27.04
CA SER A 48 -36.36 -15.20 28.06
C SER A 48 -35.59 -14.69 29.27
N ASP A 49 -34.38 -15.22 29.52
CA ASP A 49 -33.47 -14.71 30.55
C ASP A 49 -32.74 -13.46 30.05
N ILE A 50 -32.88 -12.38 30.82
CA ILE A 50 -32.24 -11.09 30.56
C ILE A 50 -30.70 -11.23 30.60
N TYR A 51 -30.16 -12.05 31.49
CA TYR A 51 -28.71 -12.23 31.61
C TYR A 51 -28.14 -12.88 30.34
N GLU A 52 -28.81 -13.92 29.86
CA GLU A 52 -28.45 -14.62 28.63
C GLU A 52 -28.58 -13.70 27.40
N LEU A 53 -29.67 -12.94 27.32
CA LEU A 53 -29.87 -11.93 26.28
C LEU A 53 -28.75 -10.89 26.26
N CYS A 54 -28.35 -10.38 27.43
CA CYS A 54 -27.25 -9.42 27.55
C CYS A 54 -25.92 -9.99 27.04
N LEU A 55 -25.60 -11.25 27.35
CA LEU A 55 -24.39 -11.91 26.86
C LEU A 55 -24.42 -12.09 25.33
N LYS A 56 -25.55 -12.51 24.75
CA LYS A 56 -25.67 -12.66 23.30
C LYS A 56 -25.54 -11.33 22.56
N ILE A 57 -26.15 -10.27 23.08
CA ILE A 57 -26.01 -8.91 22.53
C ILE A 57 -24.54 -8.46 22.61
N LEU A 58 -23.86 -8.72 23.73
CA LEU A 58 -22.45 -8.36 23.88
C LEU A 58 -21.57 -9.08 22.85
N ILE A 59 -21.78 -10.39 22.65
CA ILE A 59 -21.02 -11.17 21.64
C ILE A 59 -21.32 -10.66 20.24
N PHE A 60 -22.58 -10.35 19.92
CA PHE A 60 -22.96 -9.75 18.65
C PHE A 60 -22.24 -8.42 18.40
N LEU A 61 -22.22 -7.53 19.40
CA LEU A 61 -21.52 -6.25 19.32
C LEU A 61 -20.01 -6.43 19.15
N LEU A 62 -19.41 -7.41 19.84
CA LEU A 62 -17.98 -7.75 19.69
C LEU A 62 -17.67 -8.23 18.28
N LEU A 63 -18.50 -9.09 17.69
CA LEU A 63 -18.31 -9.60 16.32
C LEU A 63 -18.40 -8.49 15.28
N VAL A 64 -19.42 -7.62 15.39
CA VAL A 64 -19.55 -6.46 14.49
C VAL A 64 -18.40 -5.47 14.70
N GLY A 65 -18.05 -5.19 15.95
CA GLY A 65 -16.93 -4.32 16.32
C GLY A 65 -15.60 -4.83 15.76
N PHE A 66 -15.35 -6.14 15.82
CA PHE A 66 -14.19 -6.78 15.23
C PHE A 66 -14.14 -6.62 13.71
N GLY A 67 -15.28 -6.69 13.03
CA GLY A 67 -15.37 -6.41 11.59
C GLY A 67 -15.01 -4.97 11.24
N ILE A 68 -15.50 -4.00 12.03
CA ILE A 68 -15.15 -2.58 11.87
C ILE A 68 -13.65 -2.37 12.11
N TYR A 69 -13.11 -2.93 13.19
CA TYR A 69 -11.70 -2.86 13.54
C TYR A 69 -10.82 -3.41 12.41
N THR A 70 -11.14 -4.61 11.93
CA THR A 70 -10.40 -5.28 10.84
C THR A 70 -10.45 -4.45 9.55
N ASN A 71 -11.62 -3.87 9.24
CA ASN A 71 -11.79 -3.01 8.07
C ASN A 71 -10.93 -1.74 8.16
N TYR A 72 -10.88 -1.12 9.34
CA TYR A 72 -10.05 0.07 9.57
C TYR A 72 -8.55 -0.26 9.43
N PHE A 73 -8.07 -1.30 10.14
CA PHE A 73 -6.67 -1.69 10.11
C PHE A 73 -6.21 -2.16 8.73
N THR A 74 -7.05 -2.91 8.03
CA THR A 74 -6.73 -3.37 6.66
C THR A 74 -6.56 -2.18 5.72
N LYS A 75 -7.46 -1.19 5.77
CA LYS A 75 -7.34 0.02 4.94
C LYS A 75 -6.08 0.82 5.27
N MET A 76 -5.74 0.96 6.54
CA MET A 76 -4.52 1.62 6.98
C MET A 76 -3.27 0.91 6.44
N PHE A 77 -3.22 -0.41 6.55
CA PHE A 77 -2.08 -1.20 6.08
C PHE A 77 -1.90 -1.10 4.55
N ILE A 78 -3.01 -1.20 3.80
CA ILE A 78 -3.00 -1.05 2.34
C ILE A 78 -2.54 0.35 1.93
N ALA A 79 -2.99 1.40 2.64
CA ALA A 79 -2.54 2.76 2.36
C ALA A 79 -1.02 2.93 2.55
N GLN A 80 -0.46 2.36 3.62
CA GLN A 80 0.98 2.36 3.85
C GLN A 80 1.75 1.58 2.77
N GLU A 81 1.23 0.44 2.34
CA GLU A 81 1.86 -0.34 1.26
C GLU A 81 1.82 0.42 -0.07
N GLU A 82 0.72 1.10 -0.37
CA GLU A 82 0.60 1.95 -1.56
C GLU A 82 1.54 3.14 -1.53
N GLU A 83 1.72 3.76 -0.36
CA GLU A 83 2.68 4.83 -0.17
C GLU A 83 4.11 4.34 -0.41
N LYS A 84 4.52 3.22 0.20
CA LYS A 84 5.82 2.59 -0.04
C LYS A 84 6.04 2.28 -1.52
N LYS A 85 5.04 1.72 -2.19
CA LYS A 85 5.09 1.41 -3.62
C LYS A 85 5.22 2.68 -4.47
N LYS A 86 4.54 3.75 -4.09
CA LYS A 86 4.61 5.05 -4.77
C LYS A 86 6.01 5.67 -4.61
N VAL A 87 6.56 5.66 -3.40
CA VAL A 87 7.93 6.12 -3.13
C VAL A 87 8.91 5.33 -3.97
N TYR A 88 8.87 3.99 -3.92
CA TYR A 88 9.73 3.14 -4.73
C TYR A 88 9.62 3.44 -6.23
N LYS A 89 8.40 3.59 -6.76
CA LYS A 89 8.18 3.91 -8.17
C LYS A 89 8.76 5.28 -8.54
N ASN A 90 8.62 6.28 -7.68
CA ASN A 90 9.17 7.61 -7.89
C ASN A 90 10.70 7.57 -7.88
N THR A 91 11.31 6.92 -6.88
CA THR A 91 12.76 6.73 -6.80
C THR A 91 13.30 6.01 -8.03
N ALA A 92 12.64 4.92 -8.47
CA ALA A 92 13.04 4.18 -9.66
C ALA A 92 12.94 5.02 -10.95
N ASN A 93 11.93 5.88 -11.05
CA ASN A 93 11.77 6.79 -12.19
C ASN A 93 12.85 7.87 -12.22
N GLU A 94 13.18 8.47 -11.08
CA GLU A 94 14.26 9.46 -10.98
C GLU A 94 15.62 8.82 -11.27
N ALA A 95 15.90 7.64 -10.71
CA ALA A 95 17.11 6.88 -11.03
C ALA A 95 17.21 6.58 -12.54
N LYS A 96 16.10 6.17 -13.17
CA LYS A 96 16.04 5.97 -14.61
C LYS A 96 16.32 7.25 -15.41
N LYS A 97 15.82 8.40 -14.94
CA LYS A 97 16.07 9.70 -15.58
C LYS A 97 17.55 10.09 -15.50
N ILE A 98 18.15 9.98 -14.31
CA ILE A 98 19.58 10.24 -14.09
C ILE A 98 20.42 9.33 -15.01
N LEU A 99 20.12 8.03 -15.03
CA LEU A 99 20.82 7.08 -15.89
C LEU A 99 20.68 7.41 -17.38
N LYS A 100 19.48 7.81 -17.82
CA LYS A 100 19.25 8.20 -19.22
C LYS A 100 20.04 9.44 -19.61
N GLU A 101 20.08 10.45 -18.74
CA GLU A 101 20.88 11.67 -18.97
C GLU A 101 22.37 11.35 -19.01
N PHE A 102 22.87 10.54 -18.08
CA PHE A 102 24.27 10.11 -18.08
C PHE A 102 24.63 9.33 -19.35
N LEU A 103 23.78 8.38 -19.77
CA LEU A 103 24.03 7.58 -20.98
C LEU A 103 24.04 8.45 -22.24
N HIS A 104 23.19 9.48 -22.29
CA HIS A 104 23.22 10.47 -23.35
C HIS A 104 24.55 11.25 -23.38
N ASP A 105 25.04 11.69 -22.22
CA ASP A 105 26.31 12.42 -22.13
C ASP A 105 27.51 11.53 -22.51
N VAL A 106 27.47 10.24 -22.18
CA VAL A 106 28.49 9.25 -22.59
C VAL A 106 28.49 9.04 -24.10
N HIS A 107 27.32 8.89 -24.73
CA HIS A 107 27.25 8.76 -26.19
C HIS A 107 27.67 10.04 -26.92
N TYR A 108 27.36 11.20 -26.36
CA TYR A 108 27.87 12.47 -26.87
C TYR A 108 29.40 12.52 -26.82
N PHE A 109 29.98 12.12 -25.69
CA PHE A 109 31.43 12.02 -25.51
C PHE A 109 32.08 11.05 -26.52
N GLU A 110 31.50 9.87 -26.70
CA GLU A 110 31.96 8.85 -27.65
C GLU A 110 31.95 9.41 -29.09
N SER A 111 30.85 10.02 -29.50
CA SER A 111 30.71 10.62 -30.83
C SER A 111 31.69 11.77 -31.06
N GLU A 112 31.95 12.60 -30.05
CA GLU A 112 32.90 13.70 -30.16
C GLU A 112 34.35 13.20 -30.23
N ALA A 113 34.70 12.15 -29.47
CA ALA A 113 36.01 11.51 -29.53
C ALA A 113 36.29 10.88 -30.90
N GLU A 114 35.27 10.23 -31.51
CA GLU A 114 35.36 9.73 -32.89
C GLU A 114 35.57 10.87 -33.90
N ARG A 115 34.87 12.00 -33.72
CA ARG A 115 34.96 13.16 -34.62
C ARG A 115 36.34 13.79 -34.65
N ILE A 116 37.02 13.87 -33.50
CA ILE A 116 38.36 14.47 -33.38
C ILE A 116 39.50 13.45 -33.55
N GLY A 117 39.19 12.16 -33.70
CA GLY A 117 40.16 11.09 -33.90
C GLY A 117 40.92 10.69 -32.62
N GLY A 118 40.35 10.91 -31.45
CA GLY A 118 40.97 10.61 -30.15
C GLY A 118 40.30 11.35 -28.99
N PHE A 119 40.94 11.35 -27.82
CA PHE A 119 40.45 12.09 -26.65
C PHE A 119 41.33 13.32 -26.44
N ASP A 120 40.79 14.51 -26.75
CA ASP A 120 41.45 15.76 -26.37
C ASP A 120 41.09 16.15 -24.92
N GLY A 121 41.81 17.13 -24.36
CA GLY A 121 41.57 17.57 -22.98
C GLY A 121 40.16 18.13 -22.75
N LYS A 122 39.50 18.67 -23.78
CA LYS A 122 38.14 19.21 -23.66
C LYS A 122 37.08 18.12 -23.61
N THR A 123 37.26 17.07 -24.41
CA THR A 123 36.39 15.90 -24.45
C THR A 123 36.48 15.18 -23.10
N MET A 124 37.69 15.02 -22.56
CA MET A 124 37.91 14.44 -21.23
C MET A 124 37.25 15.28 -20.12
N GLN A 125 37.37 16.60 -20.19
CA GLN A 125 36.71 17.51 -19.25
C GLN A 125 35.18 17.42 -19.31
N HIS A 126 34.60 17.24 -20.49
CA HIS A 126 33.16 17.02 -20.64
C HIS A 126 32.68 15.73 -19.98
N LEU A 127 33.44 14.64 -20.08
CA LEU A 127 33.14 13.39 -19.40
C LEU A 127 33.25 13.52 -17.88
N GLU A 128 34.31 14.16 -17.38
CA GLU A 128 34.48 14.44 -15.95
C GLU A 128 33.33 15.29 -15.39
N ASP A 129 32.88 16.30 -16.14
CA ASP A 129 31.73 17.12 -15.75
C ASP A 129 30.42 16.32 -15.75
N ALA A 130 30.22 15.42 -16.72
CA ALA A 130 29.05 14.55 -16.76
C ALA A 130 29.04 13.54 -15.59
N LEU A 131 30.21 12.96 -15.28
CA LEU A 131 30.39 12.08 -14.12
C LEU A 131 30.09 12.81 -12.82
N ARG A 132 30.70 13.98 -12.60
CA ARG A 132 30.48 14.79 -11.40
C ARG A 132 29.02 15.23 -11.25
N LYS A 133 28.37 15.65 -12.35
CA LYS A 133 26.94 16.00 -12.32
C LYS A 133 26.06 14.80 -11.96
N THR A 134 26.41 13.62 -12.47
CA THR A 134 25.66 12.38 -12.19
C THR A 134 25.86 11.95 -10.75
N GLU A 135 27.08 12.02 -10.24
CA GLU A 135 27.42 11.74 -8.84
C GLU A 135 26.60 12.64 -7.88
N VAL A 136 26.58 13.95 -8.13
CA VAL A 136 25.76 14.89 -7.34
C VAL A 136 24.26 14.53 -7.41
N LYS A 137 23.74 14.14 -8.58
CA LYS A 137 22.33 13.73 -8.72
C LYS A 137 22.01 12.42 -7.99
N VAL A 138 22.94 11.46 -8.01
CA VAL A 138 22.81 10.19 -7.29
C VAL A 138 22.88 10.43 -5.78
N ASP A 139 23.83 11.25 -5.32
CA ASP A 139 23.97 11.61 -3.91
C ASP A 139 22.72 12.36 -3.42
N ASN A 140 22.18 13.29 -4.20
CA ASN A 140 20.89 13.92 -3.91
C ASN A 140 19.72 12.92 -3.86
N LEU A 141 19.73 11.86 -4.68
CA LEU A 141 18.69 10.83 -4.65
C LEU A 141 18.82 9.92 -3.42
N ILE A 142 20.04 9.63 -2.98
CA ILE A 142 20.34 8.83 -1.78
C ILE A 142 20.02 9.62 -0.51
N ASN A 143 20.39 10.90 -0.48
CA ASN A 143 20.24 11.80 0.66
C ASN A 143 18.89 12.52 0.71
N ALA A 144 18.04 12.35 -0.31
CA ALA A 144 16.61 12.64 -0.23
C ALA A 144 15.92 11.61 0.69
N GLY A 145 16.31 11.61 1.97
CA GLY A 145 15.94 10.65 3.00
C GLY A 145 14.45 10.60 3.33
N ASP A 146 13.62 11.47 2.75
CA ASP A 146 12.17 11.40 2.83
C ASP A 146 11.53 11.95 1.54
N LEU A 147 11.25 11.04 0.60
CA LEU A 147 10.27 11.29 -0.46
C LEU A 147 8.85 11.17 0.12
N THR A 148 8.53 11.96 1.13
CA THR A 148 7.17 12.12 1.61
C THR A 148 6.34 12.90 0.59
N MET A 149 5.02 12.66 0.56
CA MET A 149 4.07 13.36 -0.32
C MET A 149 4.11 14.90 -0.20
N GLU A 150 4.69 15.41 0.88
CA GLU A 150 4.85 16.83 1.19
C GLU A 150 5.97 17.48 0.35
N ASN A 151 7.08 16.78 0.10
CA ASN A 151 8.21 17.30 -0.69
C ASN A 151 7.97 17.28 -2.22
N ILE A 152 6.92 16.59 -2.70
CA ILE A 152 6.60 16.44 -4.14
C ILE A 152 5.52 17.45 -4.58
N ARG A 153 4.94 18.24 -3.67
CA ARG A 153 4.09 19.37 -4.06
C ARG A 153 4.98 20.52 -4.52
N LEU A 154 5.16 20.62 -5.83
CA LEU A 154 5.63 21.85 -6.50
C LEU A 154 4.90 23.08 -5.90
N PRO A 155 5.60 24.20 -5.68
CA PRO A 155 4.96 25.42 -5.21
C PRO A 155 3.81 25.79 -6.16
N PRO A 156 2.71 26.38 -5.66
CA PRO A 156 1.62 26.82 -6.52
C PRO A 156 2.19 27.74 -7.59
N LYS A 157 1.88 27.43 -8.85
CA LYS A 157 2.10 28.34 -9.97
C LYS A 157 1.33 29.64 -9.64
N ASN A 158 2.08 30.71 -9.35
CA ASN A 158 1.59 32.08 -9.52
C ASN A 158 1.61 32.42 -11.01
#